data_AF-A0A4P7DS28-F1
#
_entry.id   AF-A0A4P7DS28-F1
#
_cell.length_a   1.000
_cell.length_b   1.000
_cell.length_c   1.000
_cell.angle_alpha   90.00
_cell.angle_beta   90.00
_cell.angle_gamma   90.00
#
_symmetry.space_group_name_H-M   'P 1'
#
loop_
_entity.id
_entity.type
_entity.pdbx_description
1 polymer ?
#
loop_
_entity_poly.entity_id
_entity_poly.type
_entity_poly.pdbx_seq_one_letter_code
_entity_poly.pdbx_strand_id
1 'polypeptide(L)'
;MENYIKIIEEYRKTQNNNLLTVFACKSNNEKQPEELRDQNYWPRVRLIKTLWENYTAADKPLLKWLIKEEVKAQQECMMPVYALDIAAYMLYKYMDLSDVFDLFFAKFASSNEFYLDIELVFGYNRVETKQYLQTEGANQPYAKDILKTIEGYEDALSQGAIYKDRDAYMKYFEERKIKILFNELENAKAFYIE
;
A
#
# COMPACT_ATOMS: atom_id res chain seq x y z
N MET A 1 9.02 10.34 -18.00
CA MET A 1 9.41 9.00 -17.51
C MET A 1 10.86 9.01 -17.02
N GLU A 2 11.81 9.49 -17.82
CA GLU A 2 13.25 9.60 -17.44
C GLU A 2 13.53 10.27 -16.09
N ASN A 3 12.75 11.30 -15.69
CA ASN A 3 12.95 11.98 -14.42
C ASN A 3 12.62 11.09 -13.19
N TYR A 4 11.60 10.23 -13.29
CA TYR A 4 11.19 9.36 -12.18
C TYR A 4 12.18 8.22 -11.95
N ILE A 5 12.72 7.64 -13.02
CA ILE A 5 13.76 6.60 -12.94
C ILE A 5 14.98 7.14 -12.20
N LYS A 6 15.46 8.34 -12.59
CA LYS A 6 16.59 9.00 -11.91
C LYS A 6 16.34 9.23 -10.43
N ILE A 7 15.14 9.66 -10.06
CA ILE A 7 14.76 9.86 -8.64
C ILE A 7 14.78 8.53 -7.88
N ILE A 8 14.22 7.46 -8.43
CA ILE A 8 14.22 6.13 -7.81
C ILE A 8 15.66 5.62 -7.64
N GLU A 9 16.48 5.71 -8.69
CA GLU A 9 17.88 5.28 -8.64
C GLU A 9 18.72 6.08 -7.64
N GLU A 10 18.50 7.39 -7.57
CA GLU A 10 19.19 8.24 -6.60
C GLU A 10 18.73 7.94 -5.17
N TYR A 11 17.43 7.71 -4.97
CA TYR A 11 16.90 7.32 -3.66
C TYR A 11 17.44 5.95 -3.22
N ARG A 12 17.54 4.97 -4.12
CA ARG A 12 18.15 3.66 -3.82
C ARG A 12 19.58 3.79 -3.28
N LYS A 13 20.35 4.75 -3.82
CA LYS A 13 21.75 4.99 -3.42
C LYS A 13 21.87 5.76 -2.11
N THR A 14 21.02 6.77 -1.92
CA THR A 14 21.21 7.79 -0.88
C THR A 14 20.23 7.68 0.27
N GLN A 15 19.08 7.04 0.06
CA GLN A 15 17.91 7.05 0.94
C GLN A 15 17.49 8.47 1.38
N ASN A 16 17.79 9.48 0.54
CA ASN A 16 17.54 10.88 0.87
C ASN A 16 16.07 11.24 0.64
N ASN A 17 15.30 11.34 1.72
CA ASN A 17 13.88 11.71 1.67
C ASN A 17 13.62 13.11 1.07
N ASN A 18 14.62 14.00 0.99
CA ASN A 18 14.44 15.30 0.32
C ASN A 18 14.07 15.13 -1.16
N LEU A 19 14.54 14.05 -1.81
CA LEU A 19 14.19 13.70 -3.19
C LEU A 19 12.69 13.37 -3.36
N LEU A 20 12.04 12.98 -2.25
CA LEU A 20 10.65 12.53 -2.26
C LEU A 20 9.65 13.64 -1.93
N THR A 21 10.11 14.80 -1.44
CA THR A 21 9.26 15.91 -0.98
C THR A 21 8.25 16.39 -2.04
N VAL A 22 8.63 16.31 -3.32
CA VAL A 22 7.77 16.67 -4.46
C VAL A 22 6.62 15.67 -4.71
N PHE A 23 6.62 14.52 -4.04
CA PHE A 23 5.56 13.51 -4.09
C PHE A 23 4.77 13.43 -2.79
N ALA A 24 5.19 14.12 -1.73
CA ALA A 24 4.52 14.07 -0.44
C ALA A 24 3.09 14.61 -0.56
N CYS A 25 2.15 14.03 0.19
CA CYS A 25 0.77 14.51 0.26
C CYS A 25 0.77 15.99 0.59
N LYS A 26 0.09 16.77 -0.27
CA LYS A 26 -0.05 18.21 -0.12
C LYS A 26 -1.48 18.63 -0.43
N SER A 27 -2.27 18.79 0.63
CA SER A 27 -3.62 19.35 0.54
C SER A 27 -3.60 20.75 -0.07
N ASN A 28 -4.62 21.06 -0.89
CA ASN A 28 -4.93 22.41 -1.35
C ASN A 28 -5.52 23.31 -0.25
N ASN A 29 -5.81 22.77 0.94
CA ASN A 29 -6.39 23.47 2.09
C ASN A 29 -7.77 24.10 1.84
N GLU A 30 -8.54 23.51 0.92
CA GLU A 30 -9.92 23.93 0.72
C GLU A 30 -10.77 23.64 1.96
N LYS A 31 -11.81 24.44 2.17
CA LYS A 31 -12.65 24.32 3.37
C LYS A 31 -13.74 23.26 3.24
N GLN A 32 -14.18 23.00 2.01
CA GLN A 32 -15.22 22.01 1.73
C GLN A 32 -14.57 20.63 1.55
N PRO A 33 -15.01 19.60 2.29
CA PRO A 33 -14.42 18.26 2.18
C PRO A 33 -14.36 17.72 0.74
N GLU A 34 -15.40 17.98 -0.05
CA GLU A 34 -15.53 17.58 -1.46
C GLU A 34 -14.56 18.31 -2.40
N GLU A 35 -13.94 19.40 -1.96
CA GLU A 35 -12.96 20.20 -2.71
C GLU A 35 -11.51 19.94 -2.25
N LEU A 36 -11.31 19.19 -1.16
CA LEU A 36 -9.98 18.82 -0.68
C LEU A 36 -9.29 17.91 -1.71
N ARG A 37 -8.13 18.33 -2.21
CA ARG A 37 -7.33 17.61 -3.21
C ARG A 37 -5.87 17.56 -2.78
N ASP A 38 -5.23 16.43 -3.04
CA ASP A 38 -3.79 16.31 -2.96
C ASP A 38 -3.13 16.77 -4.27
N GLN A 39 -2.43 17.90 -4.20
CA GLN A 39 -1.74 18.52 -5.34
C GLN A 39 -0.66 17.61 -5.94
N ASN A 40 -0.11 16.69 -5.15
CA ASN A 40 0.99 15.82 -5.54
C ASN A 40 0.54 14.38 -5.85
N TYR A 41 -0.76 14.11 -5.86
CA TYR A 41 -1.30 12.77 -6.09
C TYR A 41 -0.81 12.18 -7.42
N TRP A 42 -1.07 12.85 -8.55
CA TRP A 42 -0.69 12.32 -9.87
C TRP A 42 0.82 12.18 -10.09
N PRO A 43 1.67 13.12 -9.62
CA PRO A 43 3.10 12.89 -9.54
C PRO A 43 3.46 11.61 -8.77
N ARG A 44 2.85 11.36 -7.61
CA ARG A 44 3.11 10.17 -6.79
C ARG A 44 2.61 8.88 -7.45
N VAL A 45 1.43 8.90 -8.09
CA VAL A 45 0.93 7.79 -8.92
C VAL A 45 1.92 7.43 -10.02
N ARG A 46 2.48 8.43 -10.73
CA ARG A 46 3.49 8.18 -11.77
C ARG A 46 4.78 7.58 -11.20
N LEU A 47 5.20 8.00 -10.02
CA LEU A 47 6.35 7.38 -9.33
C LEU A 47 6.06 5.91 -9.00
N ILE A 48 4.89 5.60 -8.45
CA ILE A 48 4.45 4.21 -8.14
C ILE A 48 4.40 3.36 -9.41
N LYS A 49 3.80 3.85 -10.49
CA LYS A 49 3.75 3.14 -11.78
C LYS A 49 5.13 2.92 -12.38
N THR A 50 6.03 3.90 -12.26
CA THR A 50 7.43 3.74 -12.73
C THR A 50 8.16 2.69 -11.89
N LEU A 51 7.95 2.69 -10.57
CA LEU A 51 8.54 1.71 -9.67
C LEU A 51 8.07 0.28 -9.99
N TRP A 52 6.78 0.11 -10.32
CA TRP A 52 6.18 -1.18 -10.69
C TRP A 52 6.91 -1.88 -11.84
N GLU A 53 7.52 -1.14 -12.77
CA GLU A 53 8.20 -1.72 -13.93
C GLU A 53 9.46 -2.52 -13.54
N ASN A 54 10.12 -2.15 -12.43
CA ASN A 54 11.36 -2.80 -11.99
C ASN A 54 11.65 -2.56 -10.49
N TYR A 55 10.72 -2.99 -9.64
CA TYR A 55 10.86 -2.93 -8.19
C TYR A 55 11.57 -4.16 -7.63
N THR A 56 12.29 -3.96 -6.53
CA THR A 56 13.12 -4.97 -5.86
C THR A 56 12.98 -4.86 -4.35
N ALA A 57 13.57 -5.81 -3.61
CA ALA A 57 13.62 -5.75 -2.15
C ALA A 57 14.33 -4.49 -1.60
N ALA A 58 15.24 -3.87 -2.37
CA ALA A 58 15.91 -2.63 -1.98
C ALA A 58 14.96 -1.42 -1.93
N ASP A 59 13.79 -1.52 -2.57
CA ASP A 59 12.80 -0.44 -2.64
C ASP A 59 11.87 -0.39 -1.43
N LYS A 60 11.99 -1.32 -0.47
CA LYS A 60 11.14 -1.34 0.74
C LYS A 60 11.05 0.01 1.46
N PRO A 61 12.15 0.75 1.73
CA PRO A 61 12.04 2.05 2.37
C PRO A 61 11.20 3.06 1.57
N LEU A 62 11.35 3.08 0.24
CA LEU A 62 10.55 3.92 -0.64
C LEU A 62 9.08 3.51 -0.62
N LEU A 63 8.80 2.20 -0.67
CA LEU A 63 7.43 1.67 -0.64
C LEU A 63 6.71 2.01 0.67
N LYS A 64 7.39 1.86 1.82
CA LYS A 64 6.83 2.26 3.12
C LYS A 64 6.56 3.76 3.19
N TRP A 65 7.44 4.58 2.61
CA TRP A 65 7.22 6.02 2.51
C TRP A 65 5.99 6.33 1.64
N LEU A 66 5.89 5.71 0.46
CA LEU A 66 4.74 5.89 -0.45
C LEU A 66 3.42 5.46 0.18
N ILE A 67 3.39 4.34 0.90
CA ILE A 67 2.21 3.87 1.66
C ILE A 67 1.77 4.93 2.67
N LYS A 68 2.70 5.51 3.44
CA LYS A 68 2.37 6.54 4.43
C LYS A 68 1.78 7.79 3.78
N GLU A 69 2.35 8.24 2.68
CA GLU A 69 1.83 9.41 1.96
C GLU A 69 0.47 9.13 1.32
N GLU A 70 0.24 7.93 0.78
CA GLU A 70 -1.06 7.54 0.24
C GLU A 70 -2.14 7.44 1.33
N VAL A 71 -1.83 6.82 2.48
CA VAL A 71 -2.75 6.77 3.61
C VAL A 71 -3.08 8.18 4.11
N LYS A 72 -2.06 9.04 4.27
CA LYS A 72 -2.26 10.44 4.65
C LYS A 72 -3.16 11.17 3.66
N ALA A 73 -2.92 11.00 2.37
CA ALA A 73 -3.71 11.65 1.34
C ALA A 73 -5.17 11.16 1.32
N GLN A 74 -5.44 9.88 1.59
CA GLN A 74 -6.81 9.37 1.75
C GLN A 74 -7.52 9.89 3.01
N GLN A 75 -6.77 10.22 4.07
CA GLN A 75 -7.32 10.79 5.30
C GLN A 75 -7.62 12.30 5.15
N GLU A 76 -6.81 13.01 4.36
CA GLU A 76 -6.84 14.47 4.28
C GLU A 76 -7.51 15.00 3.00
N CYS A 77 -7.65 14.18 1.95
CA CYS A 77 -8.07 14.62 0.63
C CYS A 77 -9.06 13.64 -0.04
N MET A 78 -9.89 14.16 -0.94
CA MET A 78 -10.67 13.34 -1.85
C MET A 78 -9.81 12.94 -3.04
N MET A 79 -9.51 11.65 -3.14
CA MET A 79 -8.65 11.10 -4.19
C MET A 79 -9.00 9.64 -4.53
N PRO A 80 -8.62 9.17 -5.73
CA PRO A 80 -8.74 7.76 -6.08
C PRO A 80 -7.82 6.90 -5.21
N VAL A 81 -8.29 5.71 -4.85
CA VAL A 81 -7.66 4.91 -3.80
C VAL A 81 -6.72 3.81 -4.30
N TYR A 82 -6.63 3.64 -5.62
CA TYR A 82 -5.99 2.49 -6.27
C TYR A 82 -4.45 2.47 -6.19
N ALA A 83 -3.80 3.61 -5.97
CA ALA A 83 -2.34 3.67 -5.93
C ALA A 83 -1.75 3.05 -4.65
N LEU A 84 -2.48 3.13 -3.54
CA LEU A 84 -2.14 2.45 -2.29
C LEU A 84 -2.07 0.92 -2.48
N ASP A 85 -3.02 0.31 -3.20
CA ASP A 85 -3.03 -1.13 -3.49
C ASP A 85 -1.75 -1.60 -4.18
N ILE A 86 -1.27 -0.83 -5.15
CA ILE A 86 -0.08 -1.16 -5.93
C ILE A 86 1.17 -1.06 -5.06
N ALA A 87 1.29 0.01 -4.26
CA ALA A 87 2.41 0.20 -3.35
C ALA A 87 2.45 -0.88 -2.24
N ALA A 88 1.30 -1.19 -1.64
CA ALA A 88 1.16 -2.22 -0.61
C ALA A 88 1.51 -3.60 -1.16
N TYR A 89 1.06 -3.94 -2.36
CA TYR A 89 1.42 -5.21 -2.99
C TYR A 89 2.93 -5.31 -3.30
N MET A 90 3.55 -4.24 -3.82
CA MET A 90 5.00 -4.23 -4.06
C MET A 90 5.79 -4.49 -2.77
N LEU A 91 5.34 -3.91 -1.64
CA LEU A 91 5.92 -4.21 -0.33
C LEU A 91 5.70 -5.67 0.05
N TYR A 92 4.47 -6.17 -0.06
CA TYR A 92 4.10 -7.55 0.27
C TYR A 92 4.92 -8.62 -0.50
N LYS A 93 5.23 -8.37 -1.77
CA LYS A 93 6.05 -9.31 -2.57
C LYS A 93 7.44 -9.52 -1.99
N TYR A 94 8.07 -8.46 -1.48
CA TYR A 94 9.44 -8.49 -0.94
C TYR A 94 9.50 -8.32 0.59
N MET A 95 8.36 -8.54 1.25
CA MET A 95 8.21 -8.29 2.68
C MET A 95 9.11 -9.18 3.52
N ASP A 96 9.50 -8.68 4.70
CA ASP A 96 9.81 -9.50 5.87
C ASP A 96 8.60 -9.51 6.81
N LEU A 97 8.59 -10.38 7.83
CA LEU A 97 7.47 -10.46 8.78
C LEU A 97 7.17 -9.13 9.49
N SER A 98 8.19 -8.31 9.74
CA SER A 98 8.03 -6.98 10.35
C SER A 98 7.29 -5.98 9.44
N ASP A 99 7.19 -6.22 8.14
CA ASP A 99 6.44 -5.35 7.23
C ASP A 99 4.92 -5.55 7.34
N VAL A 100 4.46 -6.58 8.06
CA VAL A 100 3.02 -6.80 8.31
C VAL A 100 2.36 -5.62 9.03
N PHE A 101 3.11 -4.87 9.84
CA PHE A 101 2.60 -3.68 10.52
C PHE A 101 2.33 -2.53 9.54
N ASP A 102 3.22 -2.32 8.56
CA ASP A 102 3.02 -1.32 7.51
C ASP A 102 1.84 -1.70 6.61
N LEU A 103 1.65 -2.99 6.32
CA LEU A 103 0.52 -3.51 5.53
C LEU A 103 -0.81 -3.44 6.29
N PHE A 104 -0.80 -3.73 7.59
CA PHE A 104 -1.97 -3.55 8.45
C PHE A 104 -2.35 -2.08 8.55
N PHE A 105 -1.37 -1.20 8.76
CA PHE A 105 -1.56 0.25 8.73
C PHE A 105 -2.17 0.70 7.40
N ALA A 106 -1.63 0.25 6.26
CA ALA A 106 -2.19 0.57 4.94
C ALA A 106 -3.68 0.22 4.84
N LYS A 107 -4.07 -0.96 5.31
CA LYS A 107 -5.45 -1.46 5.22
C LYS A 107 -6.43 -0.77 6.17
N PHE A 108 -6.02 -0.49 7.40
CA PHE A 108 -6.96 -0.07 8.45
C PHE A 108 -6.81 1.39 8.90
N ALA A 109 -5.74 2.09 8.53
CA ALA A 109 -5.59 3.51 8.89
C ALA A 109 -6.33 4.45 7.94
N SER A 110 -6.63 4.01 6.72
CA SER A 110 -7.43 4.78 5.77
C SER A 110 -8.93 4.50 5.95
N SER A 111 -9.79 5.39 5.48
CA SER A 111 -11.24 5.17 5.33
C SER A 111 -11.58 4.10 4.28
N ASN A 112 -10.58 3.36 3.81
CA ASN A 112 -10.61 2.57 2.58
C ASN A 112 -10.36 1.08 2.82
N GLU A 113 -10.74 0.59 4.00
CA GLU A 113 -10.56 -0.80 4.43
C GLU A 113 -11.14 -1.83 3.45
N PHE A 114 -12.03 -1.44 2.56
CA PHE A 114 -12.69 -2.32 1.59
C PHE A 114 -11.87 -2.66 0.34
N TYR A 115 -10.84 -1.88 -0.03
CA TYR A 115 -10.16 -2.05 -1.32
C TYR A 115 -8.87 -2.86 -1.23
N LEU A 116 -8.10 -2.65 -0.16
CA LEU A 116 -6.91 -3.47 0.09
C LEU A 116 -7.34 -4.88 0.48
N ASP A 117 -6.74 -5.89 -0.15
CA ASP A 117 -7.10 -7.28 0.13
C ASP A 117 -6.60 -7.69 1.52
N ILE A 118 -7.37 -8.52 2.23
CA ILE A 118 -6.95 -8.97 3.57
C ILE A 118 -5.71 -9.87 3.51
N GLU A 119 -5.47 -10.55 2.39
CA GLU A 119 -4.32 -11.44 2.21
C GLU A 119 -2.98 -10.78 2.55
N LEU A 120 -2.86 -9.45 2.41
CA LEU A 120 -1.69 -8.68 2.81
C LEU A 120 -1.38 -8.80 4.33
N VAL A 121 -2.42 -8.86 5.16
CA VAL A 121 -2.32 -8.96 6.64
C VAL A 121 -1.95 -10.37 7.09
N PHE A 122 -2.14 -11.38 6.25
CA PHE A 122 -1.71 -12.74 6.56
C PHE A 122 -0.19 -12.94 6.44
N GLY A 123 0.54 -11.95 5.90
CA GLY A 123 1.99 -12.03 5.73
C GLY A 123 2.40 -13.20 4.84
N TYR A 124 3.41 -13.96 5.27
CA TYR A 124 3.80 -15.20 4.59
C TYR A 124 2.72 -16.27 4.65
N ASN A 125 2.18 -16.50 5.85
CA ASN A 125 1.00 -17.29 6.10
C ASN A 125 0.49 -16.99 7.52
N ARG A 126 -0.77 -17.32 7.81
CA ARG A 126 -1.41 -17.02 9.09
C ARG A 126 -0.68 -17.63 10.30
N VAL A 127 -0.14 -18.85 10.19
CA VAL A 127 0.51 -19.55 11.32
C VAL A 127 1.82 -18.86 11.70
N GLU A 128 2.70 -18.67 10.72
CA GLU A 128 3.99 -18.02 10.90
C GLU A 128 3.84 -16.56 11.34
N THR A 129 2.91 -15.82 10.72
CA THR A 129 2.63 -14.44 11.10
C THR A 129 2.11 -14.35 12.54
N LYS A 130 1.19 -15.23 12.97
CA LYS A 130 0.74 -15.27 14.38
C LYS A 130 1.88 -15.61 15.34
N GLN A 131 2.75 -16.56 15.00
CA GLN A 131 3.90 -16.91 15.83
C GLN A 131 4.84 -15.71 16.01
N TYR A 132 5.15 -15.00 14.92
CA TYR A 132 5.95 -13.78 14.98
C TYR A 132 5.31 -12.72 15.88
N LEU A 133 4.00 -12.46 15.72
CA LEU A 133 3.26 -11.49 16.53
C LEU A 133 3.14 -11.86 18.01
N GLN A 134 3.31 -13.13 18.37
CA GLN A 134 3.33 -13.60 19.76
C GLN A 134 4.74 -13.63 20.37
N THR A 135 5.78 -13.44 19.56
CA THR A 135 7.18 -13.55 19.98
C THR A 135 7.94 -12.26 19.67
N GLU A 136 8.68 -12.22 18.56
CA GLU A 136 9.54 -11.10 18.17
C GLU A 136 8.77 -9.80 17.93
N GLY A 137 7.57 -9.91 17.36
CA GLY A 137 6.68 -8.79 17.04
C GLY A 137 5.75 -8.37 18.19
N ALA A 138 5.77 -9.04 19.34
CA ALA A 138 4.73 -8.89 20.37
C ALA A 138 4.60 -7.49 20.97
N ASN A 139 5.69 -6.71 20.97
CA ASN A 139 5.71 -5.36 21.51
C ASN A 139 5.49 -4.27 20.45
N GLN A 140 5.31 -4.64 19.19
CA GLN A 140 5.07 -3.67 18.12
C GLN A 140 3.64 -3.10 18.21
N PRO A 141 3.43 -1.84 17.78
CA PRO A 141 2.09 -1.28 17.61
C PRO A 141 1.21 -2.20 16.77
N TYR A 142 -0.06 -2.32 17.14
CA TYR A 142 -1.06 -3.14 16.44
C TYR A 142 -0.85 -4.65 16.47
N ALA A 143 0.17 -5.19 17.15
CA ALA A 143 0.41 -6.65 17.18
C ALA A 143 -0.83 -7.44 17.64
N LYS A 144 -1.50 -6.96 18.70
CA LYS A 144 -2.75 -7.55 19.20
C LYS A 144 -3.91 -7.40 18.23
N ASP A 145 -4.00 -6.26 17.54
CA ASP A 145 -5.07 -6.01 16.57
C ASP A 145 -4.91 -6.91 15.35
N ILE A 146 -3.68 -7.08 14.85
CA ILE A 146 -3.38 -8.00 13.74
C ILE A 146 -3.71 -9.44 14.13
N LEU A 147 -3.32 -9.89 15.33
CA LEU A 147 -3.66 -11.23 15.82
C LEU A 147 -5.17 -11.45 15.81
N LYS A 148 -5.93 -10.52 16.39
CA LYS A 148 -7.39 -10.58 16.43
C LYS A 148 -8.01 -10.55 15.03
N THR A 149 -7.46 -9.76 14.12
CA THR A 149 -7.88 -9.75 12.71
C THR A 149 -7.64 -11.12 12.07
N ILE A 150 -6.47 -11.72 12.24
CA ILE A 150 -6.19 -13.04 11.67
C ILE A 150 -7.16 -14.09 12.23
N GLU A 151 -7.37 -14.11 13.55
CA GLU A 151 -8.31 -15.02 14.22
C GLU A 151 -9.74 -14.87 13.70
N GLY A 152 -10.26 -13.64 13.58
CA GLY A 152 -11.61 -13.42 13.06
C GLY A 152 -11.81 -13.88 11.62
N TYR A 153 -10.76 -13.83 10.79
CA TYR A 153 -10.80 -14.35 9.43
C TYR A 153 -10.68 -15.89 9.38
N GLU A 154 -9.99 -16.52 10.34
CA GLU A 154 -10.00 -17.97 10.50
C GLU A 154 -11.39 -18.49 10.92
N ASP A 155 -12.11 -17.76 11.77
CA ASP A 155 -13.50 -18.05 12.10
C ASP A 155 -14.41 -17.94 10.86
N ALA A 156 -14.16 -16.96 9.99
CA ALA A 156 -14.88 -16.82 8.73
C ALA A 156 -14.58 -17.95 7.73
N LEU A 157 -13.34 -18.45 7.68
CA LEU A 157 -12.98 -19.64 6.88
C LEU A 157 -13.78 -20.87 7.32
N SER A 158 -13.96 -21.03 8.63
CA SER A 158 -14.77 -22.12 9.20
C SER A 158 -16.26 -22.01 8.83
N GLN A 159 -16.69 -20.85 8.35
CA GLN A 159 -18.04 -20.56 7.84
C GLN A 159 -18.11 -20.54 6.31
N GLY A 160 -17.04 -20.93 5.61
CA GLY A 160 -17.01 -21.06 4.16
C GLY A 160 -16.44 -19.88 3.38
N ALA A 161 -15.84 -18.88 4.05
CA ALA A 161 -15.07 -17.87 3.35
C ALA A 161 -13.86 -18.49 2.62
N ILE A 162 -13.43 -17.88 1.51
CA ILE A 162 -12.28 -18.34 0.74
C ILE A 162 -11.28 -17.19 0.62
N TYR A 163 -10.09 -17.39 1.20
CA TYR A 163 -8.96 -16.47 1.05
C TYR A 163 -7.85 -17.17 0.28
N LYS A 164 -7.11 -16.41 -0.54
CA LYS A 164 -5.97 -16.95 -1.26
C LYS A 164 -4.81 -17.17 -0.29
N ASP A 165 -4.04 -18.22 -0.50
CA ASP A 165 -2.69 -18.26 0.05
C ASP A 165 -1.80 -17.22 -0.65
N ARG A 166 -0.58 -17.04 -0.15
CA ARG A 166 0.34 -16.02 -0.65
C ARG A 166 0.63 -16.17 -2.14
N ASP A 167 0.90 -17.38 -2.61
CA ASP A 167 1.25 -17.63 -4.01
C ASP A 167 0.06 -17.39 -4.94
N ALA A 168 -1.12 -17.88 -4.56
CA ALA A 168 -2.37 -17.64 -5.29
C ALA A 168 -2.75 -16.15 -5.28
N TYR A 169 -2.51 -15.44 -4.19
CA TYR A 169 -2.72 -14.00 -4.10
C TYR A 169 -1.78 -13.23 -5.02
N MET A 170 -0.47 -13.53 -4.98
CA MET A 170 0.52 -12.90 -5.82
C MET A 170 0.22 -13.12 -7.30
N LYS A 171 -0.11 -14.35 -7.68
CA LYS A 171 -0.51 -14.68 -9.05
C LYS A 171 -1.75 -13.91 -9.48
N TYR A 172 -2.80 -13.91 -8.65
CA TYR A 172 -4.02 -13.13 -8.92
C TYR A 172 -3.72 -11.64 -9.11
N PHE A 173 -2.86 -11.07 -8.25
CA PHE A 173 -2.54 -9.65 -8.31
C PHE A 173 -1.83 -9.30 -9.62
N GLU A 174 -0.76 -10.03 -9.96
CA GLU A 174 0.06 -9.75 -11.15
C GLU A 174 -0.66 -10.06 -12.46
N GLU A 175 -1.47 -11.12 -12.50
CA GLU A 175 -2.15 -11.52 -13.74
C GLU A 175 -3.42 -10.71 -14.02
N ARG A 176 -4.11 -10.27 -12.95
CA ARG A 176 -5.44 -9.67 -13.05
C ARG A 176 -5.58 -8.33 -12.32
N LYS A 177 -5.34 -8.27 -11.01
CA LYS A 177 -5.68 -7.07 -10.21
C LYS A 177 -4.93 -5.83 -10.69
N ILE A 178 -3.64 -5.93 -10.99
CA ILE A 178 -2.84 -4.79 -11.45
C ILE A 178 -3.39 -4.13 -12.73
N LYS A 179 -3.88 -4.93 -13.68
CA LYS A 179 -4.46 -4.42 -14.94
C LYS A 179 -5.71 -3.59 -14.67
N ILE A 180 -6.54 -4.06 -13.74
CA ILE A 180 -7.74 -3.34 -13.30
C ILE A 180 -7.32 -2.03 -12.63
N LEU A 181 -6.41 -2.07 -11.66
CA LEU A 181 -5.96 -0.88 -10.93
C LEU A 181 -5.35 0.18 -11.86
N PHE A 182 -4.54 -0.24 -12.85
CA PHE A 182 -4.00 0.69 -13.84
C PHE A 182 -5.09 1.31 -14.71
N ASN A 183 -6.10 0.54 -15.13
CA ASN A 183 -7.23 1.07 -15.88
C ASN A 183 -8.05 2.07 -15.04
N GLU A 184 -8.32 1.75 -13.78
CA GLU A 184 -9.03 2.65 -12.87
C GLU A 184 -8.28 3.96 -12.61
N LEU A 185 -6.94 3.90 -12.50
CA LEU A 185 -6.11 5.11 -12.37
C LEU A 185 -6.15 5.99 -13.62
N GLU A 186 -6.13 5.40 -14.82
CA GLU A 186 -6.26 6.18 -16.06
C GLU A 186 -7.66 6.78 -16.21
N ASN A 187 -8.72 6.04 -15.87
CA ASN A 187 -10.09 6.56 -15.87
C ASN A 187 -10.22 7.71 -14.88
N ALA A 188 -9.77 7.54 -13.63
CA ALA A 188 -9.82 8.58 -12.62
C ALA A 188 -9.04 9.83 -13.05
N LYS A 189 -7.93 9.67 -13.77
CA LYS A 189 -7.16 10.81 -14.27
C LYS A 189 -7.98 11.72 -15.20
N ALA A 190 -8.85 11.14 -16.02
CA ALA A 190 -9.74 11.92 -16.88
C ALA A 190 -10.75 12.74 -16.07
N PHE A 191 -11.21 12.26 -14.91
CA PHE A 191 -12.21 12.94 -14.09
C PHE A 191 -11.66 13.97 -13.09
N TYR A 192 -10.39 13.84 -12.68
CA TYR A 192 -9.80 14.67 -11.61
C TYR A 192 -8.76 15.69 -12.10
N ILE A 193 -8.46 15.75 -13.40
CA ILE A 193 -7.54 16.73 -14.01
C ILE A 193 -8.27 17.71 -14.95
N GLU A 194 -9.53 17.46 -15.30
CA GLU A 194 -10.41 18.45 -15.95
C GLU A 194 -10.97 19.47 -14.94
#